data_AF-A0A022QJD8-F1
#
_entry.id   AF-A0A022QJD8-F1
#
_cell.length_a   1.000
_cell.length_b   1.000
_cell.length_c   1.000
_cell.angle_alpha   90.00
_cell.angle_beta   90.00
_cell.angle_gamma   90.00
#
_symmetry.space_group_name_H-M   'P 1'
#
loop_
_entity.id
_entity.type
_entity.pdbx_description
1 polymer ?
#
loop_
_entity_poly.entity_id
_entity_poly.type
_entity_poly.pdbx_seq_one_letter_code
_entity_poly.pdbx_strand_id
1 'polypeptide(L)'
;MIDERAHMQHLFHTLVESCEGPLLNVVAVDVLSDQEGVVNAAVSLLGANSIMKLMAKLRKTHHAFNLTKVLSNKFLHVMTHSFGSMVVERCLMLFGYEANKRVLEQTNEQVNKKILCLLEKHFLELAHLKGGSHVVEKCMKTSDDGLLSVVKAILERPETAFALARDDFGNYVIQNALRITRARGFSGSYNNLRVEPKQTGKVCDRYFERRSSVSKGREWKKGFNPVK
;
A
#
# COMPACT_ATOMS: atom_id res chain seq x y z
N MET A 1 8.29 -17.00 33.80
CA MET A 1 7.05 -16.58 33.10
C MET A 1 7.38 -16.63 31.61
N ILE A 2 7.15 -17.79 31.00
CA ILE A 2 7.47 -18.02 29.59
C ILE A 2 6.41 -17.24 28.79
N ASP A 3 6.85 -16.43 27.83
CA ASP A 3 5.97 -15.63 26.99
C ASP A 3 5.10 -16.55 26.11
N GLU A 4 3.90 -16.87 26.60
CA GLU A 4 2.90 -17.67 25.90
C GLU A 4 2.50 -17.04 24.56
N ARG A 5 2.59 -15.70 24.43
CA ARG A 5 2.32 -15.01 23.17
C ARG A 5 3.41 -15.28 22.14
N ALA A 6 4.68 -15.30 22.53
CA ALA A 6 5.78 -15.63 21.62
C ALA A 6 5.70 -17.08 21.12
N HIS A 7 5.32 -18.02 22.00
CA HIS A 7 5.11 -19.42 21.62
C HIS A 7 3.93 -19.61 20.67
N MET A 8 2.78 -19.00 20.96
CA MET A 8 1.62 -19.05 20.05
C MET A 8 1.92 -18.42 18.69
N GLN A 9 2.67 -17.32 18.65
CA GLN A 9 3.06 -16.66 17.39
C GLN A 9 4.04 -17.49 16.55
N HIS A 10 4.99 -18.17 17.20
CA HIS A 10 5.90 -19.09 16.53
C HIS A 10 5.18 -20.33 15.99
N LEU A 11 4.23 -20.87 16.77
CA LEU A 11 3.36 -21.96 16.34
C LEU A 11 2.54 -21.56 15.12
N PHE A 12 1.94 -20.37 15.12
CA PHE A 12 1.19 -19.86 13.98
C PHE A 12 2.07 -19.73 12.72
N HIS A 13 3.29 -19.22 12.86
CA HIS A 13 4.26 -19.16 11.76
C HIS A 13 4.61 -20.56 11.23
N THR A 14 4.96 -21.49 12.11
CA THR A 14 5.36 -22.87 11.75
C THR A 14 4.19 -23.63 11.09
N LEU A 15 2.97 -23.43 11.59
CA LEU A 15 1.75 -24.03 11.09
C LEU A 15 1.45 -23.51 9.68
N VAL A 16 1.48 -22.18 9.47
CA VAL A 16 1.31 -21.58 8.14
C VAL A 16 2.40 -22.02 7.16
N GLU A 17 3.65 -22.19 7.61
CA GLU A 17 4.75 -22.71 6.78
C GLU A 17 4.50 -24.15 6.32
N SER A 18 4.01 -25.01 7.20
CA SER A 18 3.87 -26.45 6.96
C SER A 18 2.58 -26.84 6.23
N CYS A 19 1.59 -25.93 6.11
CA CYS A 19 0.31 -26.26 5.50
C CYS A 19 0.36 -26.36 3.96
N GLU A 20 0.04 -27.54 3.42
CA GLU A 20 -0.21 -27.81 2.00
C GLU A 20 -1.47 -28.69 1.83
N GLY A 21 -2.06 -28.68 0.62
CA GLY A 21 -3.16 -29.58 0.27
C GLY A 21 -4.47 -29.36 1.07
N PRO A 22 -5.24 -30.43 1.39
CA PRO A 22 -6.51 -30.34 2.11
C PRO A 22 -6.41 -29.66 3.49
N LEU A 23 -5.26 -29.78 4.15
CA LEU A 23 -5.01 -29.18 5.47
C LEU A 23 -5.00 -27.64 5.40
N LEU A 24 -4.58 -27.05 4.27
CA LEU A 24 -4.61 -25.61 4.06
C LEU A 24 -6.03 -25.04 4.17
N ASN A 25 -7.03 -25.76 3.67
CA ASN A 25 -8.43 -25.31 3.72
C ASN A 25 -8.97 -25.32 5.15
N VAL A 26 -8.71 -26.39 5.91
CA VAL A 26 -9.16 -26.51 7.32
C VAL A 26 -8.52 -25.41 8.17
N VAL A 27 -7.20 -25.25 8.06
CA VAL A 27 -6.47 -24.20 8.78
C VAL A 27 -6.93 -22.81 8.35
N ALA A 28 -7.18 -22.58 7.06
CA ALA A 28 -7.69 -21.30 6.60
C ALA A 28 -9.07 -20.99 7.19
N VAL A 29 -9.98 -21.95 7.28
CA VAL A 29 -11.30 -21.74 7.88
C VAL A 29 -11.17 -21.37 9.36
N ASP A 30 -10.38 -22.11 10.12
CA ASP A 30 -10.20 -21.85 11.56
C ASP A 30 -9.53 -20.50 11.82
N VAL A 31 -8.43 -20.21 11.12
CA VAL A 31 -7.69 -18.94 11.27
C VAL A 31 -8.55 -17.75 10.84
N LEU A 32 -9.30 -17.87 9.74
CA LEU A 32 -10.14 -16.76 9.24
C LEU A 32 -11.42 -16.56 10.05
N SER A 33 -11.79 -17.52 10.90
CA SER A 33 -12.90 -17.37 11.84
C SER A 33 -12.52 -16.44 13.01
N ASP A 34 -11.24 -16.40 13.40
CA ASP A 34 -10.71 -15.46 14.38
C ASP A 34 -10.30 -14.13 13.72
N GLN A 35 -11.29 -13.26 13.47
CA GLN A 35 -11.04 -11.98 12.80
C GLN A 35 -10.08 -11.07 13.57
N GLU A 36 -10.18 -11.07 14.90
CA GLU A 36 -9.35 -10.21 15.75
C GLU A 36 -7.91 -10.73 15.84
N GLY A 37 -7.73 -12.05 15.96
CA GLY A 37 -6.42 -12.68 15.89
C GLY A 37 -5.72 -12.44 14.55
N VAL A 38 -6.44 -12.49 13.43
CA VAL A 38 -5.88 -12.17 12.11
C VAL A 38 -5.45 -10.70 12.01
N VAL A 39 -6.24 -9.76 12.51
CA VAL A 39 -5.87 -8.33 12.52
C VAL A 39 -4.65 -8.09 13.42
N ASN A 40 -4.64 -8.66 14.62
CA ASN A 40 -3.52 -8.58 15.55
C ASN A 40 -2.24 -9.21 14.98
N ALA A 41 -2.36 -10.33 14.26
CA ALA A 41 -1.25 -10.95 13.56
C ALA A 41 -0.74 -10.04 12.43
N ALA A 42 -1.62 -9.43 11.64
CA ALA A 42 -1.22 -8.53 10.54
C ALA A 42 -0.44 -7.30 11.01
N VAL A 43 -0.71 -6.81 12.21
CA VAL A 43 0.03 -5.67 12.81
C VAL A 43 1.22 -6.09 13.68
N SER A 44 1.50 -7.40 13.80
CA SER A 44 2.64 -7.93 14.55
C SER A 44 3.87 -8.18 13.66
N LEU A 45 5.08 -7.99 14.20
CA LEU A 45 6.36 -8.22 13.52
C LEU A 45 6.46 -9.63 12.92
N LEU A 46 6.15 -10.66 13.72
CA LEU A 46 6.20 -12.05 13.27
C LEU A 46 4.91 -12.46 12.56
N GLY A 47 3.76 -11.96 13.04
CA GLY A 47 2.45 -12.29 12.49
C GLY A 47 2.27 -11.81 11.04
N ALA A 48 2.78 -10.64 10.69
CA ALA A 48 2.67 -10.09 9.33
C ALA A 48 3.33 -10.99 8.29
N ASN A 49 4.49 -11.57 8.62
CA ASN A 49 5.16 -12.53 7.75
C ASN A 49 4.32 -13.80 7.55
N SER A 50 3.70 -14.30 8.61
CA SER A 50 2.78 -15.44 8.55
C SER A 50 1.55 -15.13 7.70
N ILE A 51 0.92 -13.97 7.90
CA ILE A 51 -0.23 -13.53 7.08
C ILE A 51 0.17 -13.38 5.61
N MET A 52 1.31 -12.76 5.29
CA MET A 52 1.79 -12.64 3.90
C MET A 52 2.07 -14.00 3.23
N LYS A 53 2.64 -14.95 3.97
CA LYS A 53 2.85 -16.34 3.48
C LYS A 53 1.53 -17.07 3.28
N LEU A 54 0.61 -16.96 4.24
CA LEU A 54 -0.73 -17.52 4.14
C LEU A 54 -1.44 -16.95 2.91
N MET A 55 -1.39 -15.63 2.70
CA MET A 55 -1.97 -14.99 1.50
C MET A 55 -1.38 -15.55 0.20
N ALA A 56 -0.06 -15.76 0.14
CA ALA A 56 0.58 -16.32 -1.05
C ALA A 56 0.11 -17.75 -1.37
N LYS A 57 -0.22 -18.54 -0.33
CA LYS A 57 -0.81 -19.89 -0.47
C LYS A 57 -2.30 -19.83 -0.82
N LEU A 58 -3.07 -18.94 -0.19
CA LEU A 58 -4.51 -18.80 -0.38
C LEU A 58 -4.90 -18.11 -1.69
N ARG A 59 -3.97 -17.45 -2.39
CA ARG A 59 -4.28 -16.65 -3.60
C ARG A 59 -4.99 -17.40 -4.74
N LYS A 60 -4.89 -18.73 -4.75
CA LYS A 60 -5.56 -19.61 -5.72
C LYS A 60 -6.80 -20.29 -5.14
N THR A 61 -7.37 -19.76 -4.06
CA THR A 61 -8.51 -20.36 -3.35
C THR A 61 -9.57 -19.31 -3.04
N HIS A 62 -10.80 -19.74 -2.76
CA HIS A 62 -11.88 -18.83 -2.35
C HIS A 62 -11.62 -18.14 -1.00
N HIS A 63 -10.75 -18.71 -0.15
CA HIS A 63 -10.37 -18.15 1.14
C HIS A 63 -9.62 -16.82 1.06
N ALA A 64 -9.01 -16.49 -0.10
CA ALA A 64 -8.42 -15.17 -0.34
C ALA A 64 -9.42 -14.03 -0.12
N PHE A 65 -10.69 -14.26 -0.49
CA PHE A 65 -11.77 -13.30 -0.27
C PHE A 65 -12.08 -13.11 1.21
N ASN A 66 -12.14 -14.19 1.97
CA ASN A 66 -12.40 -14.13 3.40
C ASN A 66 -11.27 -13.41 4.15
N LEU A 67 -10.01 -13.70 3.83
CA LEU A 67 -8.87 -12.98 4.42
C LEU A 67 -8.91 -11.48 4.11
N THR A 68 -9.21 -11.13 2.86
CA THR A 68 -9.39 -9.72 2.47
C THR A 68 -10.54 -9.08 3.24
N LYS A 69 -11.66 -9.78 3.41
CA LYS A 69 -12.81 -9.30 4.17
C LYS A 69 -12.42 -8.98 5.61
N VAL A 70 -11.68 -9.87 6.27
CA VAL A 70 -11.20 -9.67 7.64
C VAL A 70 -10.28 -8.43 7.73
N LEU A 71 -9.26 -8.34 6.87
CA LEU A 71 -8.34 -7.20 6.85
C LEU A 71 -9.06 -5.87 6.52
N SER A 72 -10.10 -5.93 5.68
CA SER A 72 -10.89 -4.75 5.31
C SER A 72 -11.77 -4.22 6.44
N ASN A 73 -12.18 -5.05 7.40
CA ASN A 73 -13.04 -4.61 8.51
C ASN A 73 -12.34 -3.62 9.44
N LYS A 74 -11.01 -3.64 9.50
CA LYS A 74 -10.17 -2.74 10.29
C LYS A 74 -9.11 -2.04 9.43
N PHE A 75 -9.48 -1.72 8.18
CA PHE A 75 -8.57 -1.24 7.14
C PHE A 75 -7.65 -0.10 7.60
N LEU A 76 -8.19 1.00 8.12
CA LEU A 76 -7.39 2.14 8.58
C LEU A 76 -6.46 1.78 9.76
N HIS A 77 -6.94 0.98 10.72
CA HIS A 77 -6.11 0.52 11.84
C HIS A 77 -4.92 -0.32 11.38
N VAL A 78 -5.12 -1.19 10.38
CA VAL A 78 -4.04 -1.98 9.78
C VAL A 78 -3.07 -1.06 9.02
N MET A 79 -3.57 -0.07 8.29
CA MET A 79 -2.77 0.85 7.47
C MET A 79 -1.92 1.85 8.27
N THR A 80 -2.35 2.23 9.47
CA THR A 80 -1.53 3.08 10.35
C THR A 80 -0.35 2.33 10.97
N HIS A 81 -0.40 0.99 10.98
CA HIS A 81 0.70 0.16 11.47
C HIS A 81 1.74 -0.11 10.37
N SER A 82 3.02 -0.10 10.72
CA SER A 82 4.13 -0.36 9.78
C SER A 82 4.03 -1.76 9.15
N PHE A 83 3.81 -2.79 9.98
CA PHE A 83 3.60 -4.16 9.50
C PHE A 83 2.28 -4.34 8.76
N GLY A 84 1.20 -3.73 9.24
CA GLY A 84 -0.12 -3.86 8.61
C GLY A 84 -0.16 -3.22 7.22
N SER A 85 0.44 -2.04 7.04
CA SER A 85 0.57 -1.43 5.70
C SER A 85 1.40 -2.28 4.73
N MET A 86 2.45 -2.97 5.19
CA MET A 86 3.19 -3.94 4.36
C MET A 86 2.32 -5.14 3.96
N VAL A 87 1.48 -5.65 4.88
CA VAL A 87 0.53 -6.74 4.58
C VAL A 87 -0.45 -6.30 3.49
N VAL A 88 -1.04 -5.09 3.60
CA VAL A 88 -1.98 -4.56 2.60
C VAL A 88 -1.27 -4.27 1.26
N GLU A 89 -0.07 -3.70 1.27
CA GLU A 89 0.73 -3.51 0.06
C GLU A 89 1.00 -4.86 -0.63
N ARG A 90 1.31 -5.89 0.16
CA ARG A 90 1.49 -7.26 -0.34
C ARG A 90 0.18 -7.86 -0.85
N CYS A 91 -0.96 -7.58 -0.23
CA CYS A 91 -2.28 -7.97 -0.76
C CYS A 91 -2.45 -7.42 -2.16
N LEU A 92 -2.18 -6.14 -2.36
CA LEU A 92 -2.32 -5.49 -3.67
C LEU A 92 -1.36 -6.06 -4.71
N MET A 93 -0.14 -6.42 -4.34
CA MET A 93 0.80 -7.07 -5.26
C MET A 93 0.38 -8.49 -5.63
N LEU A 94 -0.06 -9.27 -4.63
CA LEU A 94 -0.41 -10.67 -4.82
C LEU A 94 -1.76 -10.84 -5.49
N PHE A 95 -2.69 -9.93 -5.27
CA PHE A 95 -4.02 -9.95 -5.86
C PHE A 95 -4.14 -9.09 -7.10
N GLY A 96 -3.25 -8.11 -7.30
CA GLY A 96 -3.32 -7.09 -8.35
C GLY A 96 -3.63 -7.59 -9.76
N TYR A 97 -4.31 -6.71 -10.50
CA TYR A 97 -4.93 -6.94 -11.81
C TYR A 97 -4.03 -7.67 -12.82
N GLU A 98 -2.75 -7.31 -12.89
CA GLU A 98 -1.79 -7.88 -13.86
C GLU A 98 -1.23 -9.25 -13.45
N ALA A 99 -1.00 -9.49 -12.15
CA ALA A 99 -0.31 -10.70 -11.69
C ALA A 99 -1.21 -11.95 -11.66
N ASN A 100 -2.53 -11.78 -11.59
CA ASN A 100 -3.50 -12.86 -11.41
C ASN A 100 -4.49 -13.04 -12.57
N LYS A 101 -4.22 -12.45 -13.74
CA LYS A 101 -5.07 -12.61 -14.94
C LYS A 101 -5.22 -14.07 -15.43
N ARG A 102 -4.44 -15.03 -14.89
CA ARG A 102 -4.40 -16.42 -15.38
C ARG A 102 -4.86 -17.53 -14.42
N VAL A 103 -5.32 -17.24 -13.21
CA VAL A 103 -5.86 -18.31 -12.33
C VAL A 103 -6.97 -17.74 -11.43
N LEU A 104 -8.20 -18.22 -11.63
CA LEU A 104 -9.44 -17.90 -10.89
C LEU A 104 -9.88 -16.43 -10.99
N GLU A 105 -10.50 -16.09 -12.11
CA GLU A 105 -10.85 -14.72 -12.50
C GLU A 105 -11.90 -14.06 -11.58
N GLN A 106 -12.88 -14.81 -11.07
CA GLN A 106 -14.01 -14.20 -10.34
C GLN A 106 -13.72 -13.83 -8.88
N THR A 107 -13.01 -14.67 -8.11
CA THR A 107 -12.73 -14.40 -6.70
C THR A 107 -11.67 -13.31 -6.53
N ASN A 108 -10.63 -13.34 -7.36
CA ASN A 108 -9.55 -12.35 -7.33
C ASN A 108 -10.05 -10.97 -7.79
N GLU A 109 -10.95 -10.91 -8.77
CA GLU A 109 -11.56 -9.66 -9.19
C GLU A 109 -12.41 -9.02 -8.08
N GLN A 110 -13.23 -9.79 -7.35
CA GLN A 110 -14.03 -9.27 -6.23
C GLN A 110 -13.16 -8.76 -5.07
N VAL A 111 -12.09 -9.50 -4.75
CA VAL A 111 -11.08 -9.09 -3.76
C VAL A 111 -10.45 -7.76 -4.15
N ASN A 112 -9.96 -7.67 -5.39
CA ASN A 112 -9.32 -6.47 -5.90
C ASN A 112 -10.28 -5.29 -5.90
N LYS A 113 -11.49 -5.46 -6.44
CA LYS A 113 -12.52 -4.42 -6.46
C LYS A 113 -12.83 -3.92 -5.06
N LYS A 114 -12.92 -4.81 -4.07
CA LYS A 114 -13.20 -4.40 -2.67
C LYS A 114 -12.05 -3.62 -2.06
N ILE A 115 -10.80 -4.08 -2.23
CA ILE A 115 -9.63 -3.33 -1.72
C ILE A 115 -9.52 -1.98 -2.44
N LEU A 116 -9.65 -1.95 -3.76
CA LEU A 116 -9.62 -0.72 -4.55
C LEU A 116 -10.71 0.26 -4.12
N CYS A 117 -11.95 -0.20 -3.93
CA CYS A 117 -13.04 0.64 -3.45
C CYS A 117 -12.75 1.22 -2.05
N LEU A 118 -12.09 0.48 -1.16
CA LEU A 118 -11.66 1.00 0.15
C LEU A 118 -10.52 2.01 0.01
N LEU A 119 -9.56 1.74 -0.87
CA LEU A 119 -8.48 2.68 -1.17
C LEU A 119 -9.02 3.98 -1.74
N GLU A 120 -9.98 3.90 -2.66
CA GLU A 120 -10.64 5.05 -3.27
C GLU A 120 -11.30 5.95 -2.23
N LYS A 121 -11.95 5.35 -1.23
CA LYS A 121 -12.59 6.09 -0.14
C LYS A 121 -11.61 6.77 0.81
N HIS A 122 -10.38 6.27 0.89
CA HIS A 122 -9.40 6.69 1.89
C HIS A 122 -8.11 7.27 1.28
N PHE A 123 -8.06 7.59 -0.02
CA PHE A 123 -6.81 8.00 -0.67
C PHE A 123 -6.12 9.17 0.01
N LEU A 124 -6.88 10.17 0.46
CA LEU A 124 -6.32 11.34 1.14
C LEU A 124 -5.75 10.95 2.50
N GLU A 125 -6.48 10.19 3.31
CA GLU A 125 -6.00 9.69 4.60
C GLU A 125 -4.74 8.82 4.45
N LEU A 126 -4.73 7.94 3.46
CA LEU A 126 -3.59 7.06 3.17
C LEU A 126 -2.37 7.84 2.66
N ALA A 127 -2.58 8.91 1.89
CA ALA A 127 -1.49 9.73 1.37
C ALA A 127 -0.67 10.40 2.50
N HIS A 128 -1.27 10.61 3.68
CA HIS A 128 -0.60 11.11 4.89
C HIS A 128 0.11 10.02 5.71
N LEU A 129 0.04 8.75 5.30
CA LEU A 129 0.69 7.64 5.99
C LEU A 129 1.92 7.17 5.20
N LYS A 130 2.99 6.79 5.90
CA LYS A 130 4.21 6.26 5.26
C LYS A 130 3.93 5.07 4.36
N GLY A 131 3.26 4.04 4.89
CA GLY A 131 2.90 2.86 4.09
C GLY A 131 1.69 3.12 3.18
N GLY A 132 0.77 3.99 3.60
CA GLY A 132 -0.40 4.37 2.79
C GLY A 132 -0.01 5.09 1.50
N SER A 133 0.90 6.05 1.55
CA SER A 133 1.37 6.79 0.37
C SER A 133 1.99 5.86 -0.68
N HIS A 134 2.74 4.84 -0.27
CA HIS A 134 3.26 3.81 -1.17
C HIS A 134 2.14 3.01 -1.84
N VAL A 135 1.11 2.65 -1.07
CA VAL A 135 -0.08 1.97 -1.58
C VAL A 135 -0.83 2.85 -2.60
N VAL A 136 -1.03 4.13 -2.31
CA VAL A 136 -1.65 5.10 -3.24
C VAL A 136 -0.81 5.22 -4.52
N GLU A 137 0.51 5.37 -4.40
CA GLU A 137 1.42 5.40 -5.54
C GLU A 137 1.35 4.14 -6.41
N LYS A 138 1.28 2.97 -5.78
CA LYS A 138 1.18 1.70 -6.50
C LYS A 138 -0.14 1.60 -7.24
N CYS A 139 -1.24 2.06 -6.63
CA CYS A 139 -2.55 2.12 -7.27
C CYS A 139 -2.50 2.94 -8.57
N MET A 140 -1.98 4.18 -8.52
CA MET A 140 -1.83 5.04 -9.69
C MET A 140 -0.95 4.43 -10.80
N LYS A 141 0.10 3.68 -10.41
CA LYS A 141 1.00 3.02 -11.37
C LYS A 141 0.35 1.80 -12.04
N THR A 142 -0.65 1.18 -11.42
CA THR A 142 -1.21 -0.10 -11.86
C THR A 142 -2.41 0.04 -12.79
N SER A 143 -3.21 1.12 -12.68
CA SER A 143 -4.34 1.36 -13.57
C SER A 143 -4.57 2.84 -13.86
N ASP A 144 -5.23 3.15 -14.97
CA ASP A 144 -5.68 4.51 -15.29
C ASP A 144 -6.84 4.92 -14.39
N ASP A 145 -7.78 4.02 -14.10
CA ASP A 145 -8.87 4.29 -13.15
C ASP A 145 -8.33 4.66 -11.77
N GLY A 146 -7.31 3.94 -11.27
CA GLY A 146 -6.68 4.25 -9.99
C GLY A 146 -5.98 5.61 -10.00
N LEU A 147 -5.32 5.96 -11.11
CA LEU A 147 -4.75 7.30 -11.29
C LEU A 147 -5.84 8.37 -11.24
N LEU A 148 -6.87 8.23 -12.06
CA LEU A 148 -7.94 9.22 -12.18
C LEU A 148 -8.75 9.38 -10.89
N SER A 149 -9.00 8.29 -10.15
CA SER A 149 -9.66 8.34 -8.84
C SER A 149 -8.82 9.11 -7.82
N VAL A 150 -7.50 8.91 -7.78
CA VAL A 150 -6.59 9.69 -6.90
C VAL A 150 -6.58 11.16 -7.31
N VAL A 151 -6.43 11.45 -8.60
CA VAL A 151 -6.46 12.83 -9.10
C VAL A 151 -7.78 13.52 -8.74
N LYS A 152 -8.91 12.83 -8.94
CA LYS A 152 -10.23 13.36 -8.58
C LYS A 152 -10.32 13.67 -7.09
N ALA A 153 -9.86 12.77 -6.21
CA ALA A 153 -9.85 13.00 -4.76
C ALA A 153 -8.97 14.20 -4.37
N ILE A 154 -7.82 14.40 -5.04
CA ILE A 154 -6.95 15.57 -4.80
C ILE A 154 -7.64 16.87 -5.25
N LEU A 155 -8.32 16.84 -6.40
CA LEU A 155 -8.96 18.01 -6.99
C LEU A 155 -10.36 18.31 -6.44
N GLU A 156 -10.92 17.43 -5.61
CA GLU A 156 -12.25 17.60 -5.01
C GLU A 156 -12.32 18.86 -4.14
N ARG A 157 -11.21 19.21 -3.47
CA ARG A 157 -11.11 20.42 -2.64
C ARG A 157 -9.81 21.18 -2.97
N PRO A 158 -9.86 22.51 -3.22
CA PRO A 158 -8.68 23.29 -3.61
C PRO A 158 -7.49 23.19 -2.65
N GLU A 159 -7.77 23.10 -1.35
CA GLU A 159 -6.77 23.05 -0.27
C GLU A 159 -6.05 21.70 -0.16
N THR A 160 -6.65 20.62 -0.67
CA THR A 160 -6.11 19.26 -0.54
C THR A 160 -4.76 19.12 -1.23
N ALA A 161 -4.63 19.68 -2.44
CA ALA A 161 -3.36 19.66 -3.17
C ALA A 161 -2.25 20.38 -2.39
N PHE A 162 -2.56 21.51 -1.75
CA PHE A 162 -1.58 22.25 -0.96
C PHE A 162 -1.22 21.53 0.35
N ALA A 163 -2.21 20.93 1.03
CA ALA A 163 -2.00 20.16 2.25
C ALA A 163 -1.07 18.95 1.98
N LEU A 164 -1.35 18.18 0.93
CA LEU A 164 -0.53 17.06 0.53
C LEU A 164 0.87 17.49 0.06
N ALA A 165 1.01 18.63 -0.62
CA ALA A 165 2.32 19.14 -1.05
C ALA A 165 3.22 19.50 0.14
N ARG A 166 2.63 19.84 1.30
CA ARG A 166 3.34 20.16 2.56
C ARG A 166 3.53 18.96 3.48
N ASP A 167 2.87 17.84 3.19
CA ASP A 167 2.95 16.62 3.99
C ASP A 167 4.26 15.84 3.73
N ASP A 168 4.78 15.16 4.75
CA ASP A 168 6.02 14.38 4.68
C ASP A 168 5.96 13.20 3.68
N PHE A 169 4.76 12.66 3.44
CA PHE A 169 4.47 11.54 2.53
C PHE A 169 3.60 11.96 1.33
N GLY A 170 2.60 12.80 1.54
CA GLY A 170 1.67 13.28 0.52
C GLY A 170 2.34 14.00 -0.65
N ASN A 171 3.49 14.63 -0.42
CA ASN A 171 4.25 15.30 -1.48
C ASN A 171 4.68 14.32 -2.58
N TYR A 172 4.98 13.08 -2.23
CA TYR A 172 5.35 12.03 -3.18
C TYR A 172 4.13 11.55 -3.99
N VAL A 173 2.94 11.54 -3.37
CA VAL A 173 1.70 11.19 -4.07
C VAL A 173 1.39 12.21 -5.16
N ILE A 174 1.47 13.51 -4.86
CA ILE A 174 1.27 14.57 -5.87
C ILE A 174 2.32 14.51 -6.98
N GLN A 175 3.60 14.35 -6.61
CA GLN A 175 4.68 14.24 -7.59
C GLN A 175 4.46 13.05 -8.54
N ASN A 176 4.04 11.90 -8.01
CA ASN A 176 3.71 10.74 -8.84
C ASN A 176 2.46 10.98 -9.69
N ALA A 177 1.40 11.57 -9.15
CA ALA A 177 0.20 11.89 -9.92
C ALA A 177 0.54 12.79 -11.12
N LEU A 178 1.31 13.86 -10.91
CA LEU A 178 1.79 14.74 -11.98
C LEU A 178 2.68 14.02 -13.00
N ARG A 179 3.61 13.20 -12.53
CA ARG A 179 4.51 12.44 -13.41
C ARG A 179 3.75 11.45 -14.29
N ILE A 180 2.81 10.71 -13.71
CA ILE A 180 2.05 9.66 -14.41
C ILE A 180 1.02 10.30 -15.35
N THR A 181 0.28 11.32 -14.91
CA THR A 181 -0.67 12.05 -15.79
C THR A 181 0.01 12.64 -17.01
N ARG A 182 1.19 13.25 -16.83
CA ARG A 182 2.00 13.74 -17.96
C ARG A 182 2.46 12.61 -18.88
N ALA A 183 2.98 11.52 -18.31
CA ALA A 183 3.52 10.39 -19.09
C ALA A 183 2.44 9.66 -19.89
N ARG A 184 1.21 9.58 -19.37
CA ARG A 184 0.07 8.90 -20.01
C ARG A 184 -0.80 9.83 -20.86
N GLY A 185 -0.47 11.12 -20.98
CA GLY A 185 -1.19 12.07 -21.83
C GLY A 185 -2.49 12.63 -21.25
N PHE A 186 -2.72 12.52 -19.94
CA PHE A 186 -3.87 13.11 -19.25
C PHE A 186 -3.68 14.62 -19.01
N SER A 187 -3.63 15.41 -20.09
CA SER A 187 -3.29 16.84 -20.06
C SER A 187 -4.21 17.69 -19.19
N GLY A 188 -5.52 17.43 -19.21
CA GLY A 188 -6.50 18.13 -18.34
C GLY A 188 -6.23 17.89 -16.85
N SER A 189 -6.09 16.62 -16.45
CA SER A 189 -5.72 16.23 -15.09
C SER A 189 -4.38 16.80 -14.66
N TYR A 190 -3.38 16.77 -15.54
CA TYR A 190 -2.06 17.33 -15.28
C TYR A 190 -2.12 18.85 -15.01
N ASN A 191 -2.83 19.60 -15.86
CA ASN A 191 -2.96 21.05 -15.71
C ASN A 191 -3.72 21.42 -14.44
N ASN A 192 -4.77 20.68 -14.08
CA ASN A 192 -5.53 20.94 -12.86
C ASN A 192 -4.75 20.60 -11.58
N LEU A 193 -3.90 19.57 -11.62
CA LEU A 193 -3.01 19.20 -10.50
C LEU A 193 -1.81 20.13 -10.37
N ARG A 194 -1.47 20.86 -11.43
CA ARG A 194 -0.32 21.77 -11.42
C ARG A 194 -0.63 22.92 -10.47
N VAL A 195 -0.14 22.80 -9.24
CA VAL A 195 -0.23 23.85 -8.23
C VAL A 195 0.65 25.03 -8.67
N GLU A 196 0.05 26.10 -9.19
CA GLU A 196 0.77 27.36 -9.36
C GLU A 196 0.77 28.12 -8.03
N PRO A 197 1.94 28.57 -7.53
CA PRO A 197 2.04 29.35 -6.31
C PRO A 197 1.61 30.80 -6.58
N LYS A 198 0.31 31.03 -6.76
CA LYS A 198 -0.26 32.37 -6.80
C LYS A 198 -0.85 32.66 -5.43
N GLN A 199 -0.12 33.48 -4.67
CA GLN A 199 -0.57 34.16 -3.46
C GLN A 199 -0.66 33.30 -2.19
N THR A 200 0.50 33.02 -1.59
CA THR A 200 0.78 33.12 -0.14
C THR A 200 2.20 32.58 0.07
N GLY A 201 3.08 33.40 0.66
CA GLY A 201 4.53 33.22 0.63
C GLY A 201 5.03 31.82 1.03
N LYS A 202 5.79 31.21 0.10
CA LYS A 202 6.80 30.14 0.26
C LYS A 202 6.31 28.77 0.76
N VAL A 203 6.10 27.84 -0.17
CA VAL A 203 6.65 26.46 -0.10
C VAL A 203 7.23 26.06 -1.46
N CYS A 204 8.57 26.02 -1.47
CA CYS A 204 9.59 25.59 -2.43
C CYS A 204 9.24 24.82 -3.73
N ASP A 205 9.68 25.40 -4.86
CA ASP A 205 10.18 24.68 -6.07
C ASP A 205 11.30 23.66 -5.75
N ARG A 206 11.93 23.78 -4.58
CA ARG A 206 12.96 22.85 -4.07
C ARG A 206 12.45 21.44 -3.73
N TYR A 207 11.13 21.21 -3.60
CA TYR A 207 10.57 19.89 -3.28
C TYR A 207 10.57 18.93 -4.49
N PHE A 208 10.42 19.45 -5.71
CA PHE A 208 10.33 18.61 -6.92
C PHE A 208 11.68 18.07 -7.41
N GLU A 209 12.80 18.75 -7.12
CA GLU A 209 14.12 18.36 -7.67
C GLU A 209 15.06 17.68 -6.65
N ARG A 210 15.03 18.02 -5.35
CA ARG A 210 16.06 17.54 -4.40
C ARG A 210 15.92 16.08 -3.94
N ARG A 211 14.72 15.47 -3.97
CA ARG A 211 14.55 14.06 -3.53
C ARG A 211 14.77 13.04 -4.65
N SER A 212 14.74 13.47 -5.91
CA SER A 212 15.20 12.67 -7.07
C SER A 212 16.71 12.39 -7.02
N SER A 213 17.51 13.26 -6.38
CA SER A 213 18.95 13.06 -6.18
C SER A 213 19.30 12.17 -4.97
N VAL A 214 18.48 12.14 -3.91
CA VAL A 214 18.78 11.32 -2.71
C VAL A 214 18.52 9.83 -2.94
N SER A 215 17.62 9.49 -3.87
CA SER A 215 17.32 8.10 -4.24
C SER A 215 18.26 7.51 -5.31
N LYS A 216 19.16 8.32 -5.90
CA LYS A 216 20.21 7.87 -6.83
C LYS A 216 21.62 7.79 -6.21
N GLY A 217 21.78 8.06 -4.91
CA GLY A 217 23.09 8.14 -4.25
C GLY A 217 23.38 7.00 -3.27
N ARG A 218 23.32 5.73 -3.70
CA ARG A 218 24.07 4.64 -3.05
C ARG A 218 25.21 4.22 -3.97
N GLU A 219 26.27 5.02 -3.89
CA GLU A 219 27.61 4.97 -4.48
C GLU A 219 27.95 6.47 -4.60
N TRP A 220 28.90 7.04 -3.87
CA TRP A 220 30.34 6.87 -4.04
C TRP A 220 31.03 7.16 -2.70
N LYS A 221 31.62 6.13 -2.08
CA LYS A 221 32.83 6.33 -1.27
C LYS A 221 34.01 6.21 -2.24
N LYS A 222 34.69 7.30 -2.55
CA LYS A 222 36.15 7.40 -2.72
C LYS A 222 36.55 8.78 -3.24
N GLY A 223 37.43 9.42 -2.46
CA GLY A 223 38.40 10.41 -2.90
C GLY A 223 37.86 11.76 -3.36
N PHE A 224 38.06 12.80 -2.55
CA PHE A 224 39.06 13.82 -2.88
C PHE A 224 39.26 14.74 -1.66
N ASN A 225 40.53 14.90 -1.29
CA ASN A 225 41.03 15.72 -0.19
C ASN A 225 41.04 17.19 -0.63
N PRO A 226 40.67 18.18 0.20
CA PRO A 226 40.92 19.56 -0.14
C PRO A 226 42.33 19.96 0.32
N VAL A 227 43.23 20.21 -0.63
CA VAL A 227 44.39 21.08 -0.39
C VAL A 227 43.91 22.53 -0.51
N LYS A 228 44.44 23.38 0.37
CA LYS A 228 44.26 24.84 0.39
C LYS A 228 44.61 25.51 -0.93
#